data_AF-A0A7S0QTK4-F1
#
_entry.id   AF-A0A7S0QTK4-F1
#
_cell.length_a   1.000
_cell.length_b   1.000
_cell.length_c   1.000
_cell.angle_alpha   90.00
_cell.angle_beta   90.00
_cell.angle_gamma   90.00
#
_symmetry.space_group_name_H-M   'P 1'
#
loop_
_entity.id
_entity.type
_entity.pdbx_description
1 polymer ?
#
loop_
_entity_poly.entity_id
_entity_poly.type
_entity_poly.pdbx_seq_one_letter_code
_entity_poly.pdbx_strand_id
1 'polypeptide(L)'
;QRSTVFVTDLFGRKEGHTVSKLIRRCTPSEYRVWLKCMTGTYPVQVYLKRIGKAQSPICLHCSTGTPESLTHFACVCPKFREARTSAHNKVRDVVTSFLSSTLGSEWTMFEET
;
A
#
# COMPACT_ATOMS: atom_id res chain seq x y z
N GLN A 1 25.51 -0.81 17.44
CA GLN A 1 24.25 -0.51 16.72
C GLN A 1 24.62 0.05 15.36
N ARG A 2 24.06 -0.42 14.23
CA ARG A 2 24.46 0.05 12.88
C ARG A 2 23.90 1.46 12.62
N SER A 3 24.76 2.45 12.39
CA SER A 3 24.41 3.87 12.18
C SER A 3 24.11 4.19 10.71
N THR A 4 23.19 3.45 10.08
CA THR A 4 22.80 3.78 8.71
C THR A 4 21.84 4.97 8.71
N VAL A 5 21.83 5.77 7.65
CA VAL A 5 20.85 6.87 7.45
C VAL A 5 19.42 6.36 7.68
N PHE A 6 19.12 5.13 7.25
CA PHE A 6 17.86 4.45 7.51
C PHE A 6 17.57 4.25 9.01
N VAL A 7 18.55 3.80 9.81
CA VAL A 7 18.35 3.61 11.25
C VAL A 7 18.21 4.96 11.96
N THR A 8 19.02 5.94 11.57
CA THR A 8 19.00 7.29 12.16
C THR A 8 17.68 8.01 11.86
N ASP A 9 17.17 7.95 10.64
CA ASP A 9 15.93 8.63 10.25
C ASP A 9 14.67 7.86 10.64
N LEU A 10 14.69 6.51 10.63
CA LEU A 10 13.52 5.70 11.00
C LEU A 10 13.36 5.55 12.52
N PHE A 11 14.44 5.48 13.30
CA PHE A 11 14.33 5.28 14.74
C PHE A 11 14.68 6.53 15.56
N GLY A 12 15.40 7.50 14.98
CA GLY A 12 15.80 8.73 15.66
C GLY A 12 14.82 9.90 15.56
N ARG A 13 13.84 9.83 14.65
CA ARG A 13 12.80 10.87 14.47
C ARG A 13 11.42 10.36 14.89
N LYS A 14 10.55 11.25 15.40
CA LYS A 14 9.19 10.89 15.83
C LYS A 14 8.36 10.30 14.69
N GLU A 15 8.51 10.86 13.49
CA GLU A 15 7.83 10.41 12.27
C GLU A 15 8.29 8.99 11.90
N GLY A 16 9.60 8.74 11.97
CA GLY A 16 10.18 7.42 11.75
C GLY A 16 9.65 6.39 12.75
N HIS A 17 9.47 6.77 14.01
CA HIS A 17 8.98 5.85 15.05
C HIS A 17 7.57 5.33 14.77
N THR A 18 6.68 6.21 14.27
CA THR A 18 5.33 5.82 13.82
C THR A 18 5.40 4.83 12.65
N VAL A 19 6.23 5.13 11.66
CA VAL A 19 6.45 4.26 10.50
C VAL A 19 7.03 2.90 10.92
N SER A 20 7.97 2.88 11.86
CA SER A 20 8.56 1.67 12.42
C SER A 20 7.53 0.76 13.09
N LYS A 21 6.60 1.33 13.88
CA LYS A 21 5.50 0.56 14.49
C LYS A 21 4.59 -0.08 13.45
N LEU A 22 4.33 0.61 12.33
CA LEU A 22 3.53 0.09 11.22
C LEU A 22 4.27 -1.03 10.48
N ILE A 23 5.54 -0.81 10.14
CA ILE A 23 6.39 -1.80 9.44
C ILE A 23 6.50 -3.11 10.22
N ARG A 24 6.58 -3.06 11.56
CA ARG A 24 6.65 -4.29 12.39
C ARG A 24 5.41 -5.18 12.26
N ARG A 25 4.29 -4.65 11.76
CA ARG A 25 3.06 -5.41 11.50
C ARG A 25 2.99 -5.95 10.07
N CYS A 26 3.90 -5.53 9.20
CA CYS A 26 3.96 -5.99 7.82
C CYS A 26 4.59 -7.38 7.71
N THR A 27 4.04 -8.19 6.82
CA THR A 27 4.70 -9.38 6.30
C THR A 27 6.01 -9.01 5.59
N PRO A 28 6.96 -9.96 5.44
CA PRO A 28 8.20 -9.71 4.71
C PRO A 28 7.99 -9.19 3.27
N SER A 29 6.91 -9.63 2.61
CA SER A 29 6.52 -9.17 1.27
C SER A 29 6.09 -7.70 1.26
N GLU A 30 5.23 -7.30 2.19
CA GLU A 30 4.75 -5.92 2.30
C GLU A 30 5.90 -4.97 2.62
N TYR A 31 6.81 -5.38 3.52
CA TYR A 31 7.99 -4.59 3.85
C TYR A 31 8.91 -4.35 2.64
N ARG A 32 9.12 -5.38 1.80
CA ARG A 32 9.92 -5.22 0.57
C ARG A 32 9.28 -4.26 -0.42
N VAL A 33 7.96 -4.31 -0.59
CA VAL A 33 7.25 -3.35 -1.46
C VAL A 33 7.39 -1.94 -0.91
N TRP A 34 7.16 -1.77 0.40
CA TRP A 34 7.32 -0.48 1.07
C TRP A 34 8.71 0.12 0.87
N LEU A 35 9.78 -0.67 1.07
CA LEU A 35 11.15 -0.21 0.88
C LEU A 35 11.41 0.21 -0.58
N LYS A 36 10.84 -0.51 -1.55
CA LYS A 36 10.96 -0.15 -2.97
C LYS A 36 10.21 1.15 -3.29
N CYS A 37 9.04 1.39 -2.68
CA CYS A 37 8.33 2.67 -2.80
C CYS A 37 9.18 3.82 -2.25
N MET A 38 9.73 3.65 -1.04
CA MET A 38 10.56 4.69 -0.40
C MET A 38 11.84 5.01 -1.17
N THR A 39 12.39 4.02 -1.87
CA THR A 39 13.59 4.21 -2.72
C THR A 39 13.25 4.65 -4.14
N GLY A 40 11.96 4.87 -4.47
CA GLY A 40 11.53 5.25 -5.81
C GLY A 40 11.84 4.20 -6.88
N THR A 41 11.95 2.93 -6.48
CA THR A 41 12.19 1.77 -7.37
C THR A 41 10.92 0.96 -7.64
N TYR A 42 9.80 1.33 -7.00
CA TYR A 42 8.46 0.84 -7.30
C TYR A 42 7.57 2.01 -7.75
N PRO A 43 6.73 1.85 -8.80
CA PRO A 43 6.54 0.64 -9.62
C PRO A 43 7.73 0.27 -10.51
N VAL A 44 7.93 -1.04 -10.70
CA VAL A 44 9.17 -1.61 -11.23
C VAL A 44 9.36 -1.28 -12.71
N GLN A 45 8.34 -1.38 -13.56
CA GLN A 45 8.51 -1.11 -14.99
C GLN A 45 8.73 0.36 -15.29
N VAL A 46 8.07 1.26 -14.57
CA VAL A 46 8.38 2.70 -14.69
C VAL A 46 9.82 2.96 -14.29
N TYR A 47 10.29 2.36 -13.19
CA TYR A 47 11.68 2.49 -12.79
C TYR A 47 12.64 1.93 -13.84
N LEU A 48 12.43 0.72 -14.33
CA LEU A 48 13.27 0.07 -15.33
C LEU A 48 13.30 0.85 -16.64
N LYS A 49 12.16 1.42 -17.08
CA LYS A 49 12.11 2.30 -18.25
C LYS A 49 12.94 3.56 -18.03
N ARG A 50 12.82 4.20 -16.86
CA ARG A 50 13.57 5.41 -16.48
C ARG A 50 15.09 5.20 -16.56
N ILE A 51 15.58 4.02 -16.20
CA ILE A 51 17.02 3.69 -16.25
C ILE A 51 17.45 2.99 -17.56
N GLY A 52 16.57 2.94 -18.57
CA GLY A 52 16.89 2.32 -19.86
C GLY A 52 17.01 0.79 -19.85
N LYS A 53 16.49 0.11 -18.81
CA LYS A 53 16.51 -1.35 -18.66
C LYS A 53 15.20 -2.05 -19.09
N ALA A 54 14.15 -1.29 -19.36
CA ALA A 54 12.92 -1.80 -19.97
C ALA A 54 12.56 -1.00 -21.22
N GLN A 55 11.96 -1.68 -22.20
CA GLN A 55 11.51 -1.05 -23.44
C GLN A 55 10.30 -0.14 -23.22
N SER A 56 9.45 -0.46 -22.24
CA SER A 56 8.19 0.23 -21.97
C SER A 56 7.90 0.33 -20.46
N PRO A 57 7.26 1.42 -19.99
CA PRO A 57 6.80 1.55 -18.60
C PRO A 57 5.44 0.88 -18.34
N ILE A 58 4.86 0.23 -19.35
CA ILE A 58 3.51 -0.36 -19.30
C ILE A 58 3.44 -1.48 -18.26
N CYS A 59 2.30 -1.53 -17.57
CA CYS A 59 1.96 -2.57 -16.62
C CYS A 59 1.96 -3.95 -17.28
N LEU A 60 2.80 -4.86 -16.77
CA LEU A 60 2.86 -6.25 -17.24
C LEU A 60 1.77 -7.13 -16.63
N HIS A 61 1.00 -6.62 -15.67
CA HIS A 61 0.00 -7.38 -14.94
C HIS A 61 -1.38 -7.34 -15.60
N CYS A 62 -1.62 -6.42 -16.53
CA CYS A 62 -2.91 -6.30 -17.20
C CYS A 62 -2.77 -5.90 -18.68
N SER A 63 -3.84 -6.05 -19.44
CA SER A 63 -3.90 -5.76 -20.87
C SER A 63 -4.35 -4.34 -21.21
N THR A 64 -4.46 -3.43 -20.22
CA THR A 64 -5.00 -2.07 -20.44
C THR A 64 -4.02 -1.13 -21.15
N GLY A 65 -2.76 -1.51 -21.31
CA GLY A 65 -1.75 -0.70 -21.99
C GLY A 65 -1.32 0.55 -21.20
N THR A 66 -1.73 0.72 -19.95
CA THR A 66 -1.37 1.89 -19.14
C THR A 66 -0.01 1.72 -18.45
N PRO A 67 0.79 2.79 -18.30
CA PRO A 67 1.99 2.78 -17.46
C PRO A 67 1.71 2.33 -16.02
N GLU A 68 2.68 1.67 -15.40
CA GLU A 68 2.57 1.37 -13.98
C GLU A 68 2.52 2.65 -13.14
N SER A 69 1.67 2.67 -12.11
CA SER A 69 1.67 3.69 -11.08
C SER A 69 1.12 3.07 -9.80
N LEU A 70 1.39 3.68 -8.64
CA LEU A 70 0.74 3.27 -7.40
C LEU A 70 -0.79 3.35 -7.54
N THR A 71 -1.31 4.41 -8.15
CA THR A 71 -2.73 4.56 -8.46
C THR A 71 -3.24 3.46 -9.39
N HIS A 72 -2.46 3.08 -10.41
CA HIS A 72 -2.84 1.98 -11.28
C HIS A 72 -3.00 0.69 -10.48
N PHE A 73 -2.03 0.30 -9.66
CA PHE A 73 -2.15 -0.93 -8.86
C PHE A 73 -3.24 -0.84 -7.79
N ALA A 74 -3.30 0.27 -7.06
CA ALA A 74 -4.15 0.45 -5.90
C ALA A 74 -5.59 0.82 -6.24
N CYS A 75 -5.91 1.22 -7.48
CA CYS A 75 -7.26 1.67 -7.84
C CYS A 75 -7.78 1.11 -9.17
N VAL A 76 -6.93 0.91 -10.18
CA VAL A 76 -7.39 0.73 -11.57
C VAL A 76 -7.17 -0.69 -12.10
N CYS A 77 -6.01 -1.28 -11.84
CA CYS A 77 -5.52 -2.48 -12.49
C CYS A 77 -6.50 -3.64 -12.31
N PRO A 78 -7.04 -4.22 -13.40
CA PRO A 78 -8.00 -5.32 -13.32
C PRO A 78 -7.45 -6.53 -12.58
N LYS A 79 -6.16 -6.83 -12.75
CA LYS A 79 -5.49 -7.97 -12.12
C LYS A 79 -5.49 -7.89 -10.58
N PHE A 80 -5.49 -6.69 -10.04
CA PHE A 80 -5.48 -6.46 -8.59
C PHE A 80 -6.86 -6.14 -8.02
N ARG A 81 -7.94 -6.26 -8.80
CA ARG A 81 -9.30 -5.94 -8.36
C ARG A 81 -9.68 -6.66 -7.08
N GLU A 82 -9.51 -7.97 -7.02
CA GLU A 82 -9.85 -8.77 -5.83
C GLU A 82 -9.04 -8.36 -4.60
N ALA A 83 -7.73 -8.12 -4.77
CA ALA A 83 -6.87 -7.66 -3.70
C ALA A 83 -7.31 -6.30 -3.15
N ARG A 84 -7.72 -5.37 -4.03
CA ARG A 84 -8.29 -4.08 -3.61
C ARG A 84 -9.60 -4.25 -2.86
N THR A 85 -10.54 -5.03 -3.41
CA THR A 85 -11.83 -5.29 -2.75
C THR A 85 -11.62 -5.91 -1.37
N SER A 86 -10.72 -6.89 -1.25
CA SER A 86 -10.35 -7.48 0.03
C SER A 86 -9.77 -6.45 1.01
N ALA A 87 -8.88 -5.57 0.54
CA ALA A 87 -8.33 -4.50 1.37
C ALA A 87 -9.40 -3.51 1.83
N HIS A 88 -10.30 -3.07 0.95
CA HIS A 88 -11.42 -2.21 1.30
C HIS A 88 -12.37 -2.87 2.30
N ASN A 89 -12.70 -4.15 2.11
CA ASN A 89 -13.57 -4.88 3.03
C ASN A 89 -12.96 -4.94 4.44
N LYS A 90 -11.65 -5.17 4.58
CA LYS A 90 -10.97 -5.15 5.88
C LYS A 90 -11.09 -3.78 6.58
N VAL A 91 -10.96 -2.69 5.83
CA VAL A 91 -11.12 -1.34 6.39
C VAL A 91 -12.56 -1.11 6.82
N ARG A 92 -13.52 -1.48 5.96
CA ARG A 92 -14.95 -1.43 6.26
C ARG A 92 -15.26 -2.20 7.53
N ASP A 93 -14.81 -3.44 7.67
CA ASP A 93 -15.11 -4.29 8.84
C ASP A 93 -14.64 -3.64 10.15
N VAL A 94 -13.45 -3.01 10.15
CA VAL A 94 -12.93 -2.27 11.31
C VAL A 94 -13.79 -1.05 11.62
N VAL A 95 -14.16 -0.27 10.60
CA VAL A 95 -14.98 0.94 10.76
C VAL A 95 -16.38 0.57 11.23
N THR A 96 -17.04 -0.40 10.61
CA THR A 96 -18.36 -0.90 11.02
C THR A 96 -18.31 -1.39 12.46
N SER A 97 -17.32 -2.20 12.84
CA SER A 97 -17.19 -2.69 14.22
C SER A 97 -17.02 -1.55 15.23
N PHE A 98 -16.23 -0.54 14.89
CA PHE A 98 -16.05 0.64 15.74
C PHE A 98 -17.35 1.45 15.86
N LEU A 99 -18.04 1.70 14.74
CA LEU A 99 -19.30 2.45 14.74
C LEU A 99 -20.39 1.71 15.51
N SER A 100 -20.57 0.41 15.28
CA SER A 100 -21.57 -0.40 15.98
C SER A 100 -21.31 -0.50 17.49
N SER A 101 -20.06 -0.41 17.94
CA SER A 101 -19.75 -0.39 19.39
C SER A 101 -19.93 0.99 20.03
N THR A 102 -19.90 2.06 19.23
CA THR A 102 -19.96 3.44 19.72
C THR A 102 -21.36 4.03 19.61
N LEU A 103 -22.06 3.73 18.53
CA LEU A 103 -23.44 4.15 18.27
C LEU A 103 -24.37 3.23 19.07
N GLY A 104 -25.18 3.82 19.95
CA GLY A 104 -26.16 3.07 20.74
C GLY A 104 -27.26 2.44 19.87
N SER A 105 -28.18 1.70 20.51
CA SER A 105 -29.27 0.95 19.87
C SER A 105 -30.23 1.77 19.01
N GLU A 106 -30.22 3.10 19.15
CA GLU A 106 -31.06 4.02 18.39
C GLU A 106 -30.60 4.21 16.93
N TRP A 107 -29.39 3.75 16.58
CA TRP A 107 -28.84 3.89 15.23
C TRP A 107 -28.93 2.59 14.45
N THR A 108 -29.41 2.68 13.22
CA THR A 108 -29.43 1.56 12.27
C THR A 108 -28.32 1.75 11.24
N MET A 109 -27.41 0.78 11.16
CA MET A 109 -26.34 0.74 10.15
C MET A 109 -26.84 0.10 8.86
N PHE A 110 -26.57 0.74 7.73
CA PHE A 110 -26.89 0.21 6.40
C PHE A 110 -25.59 -0.05 5.64
N GLU A 111 -25.48 -1.23 5.02
CA GLU A 111 -24.33 -1.62 4.21
C GLU A 111 -24.75 -1.76 2.74
N GLU A 112 -24.00 -1.14 1.82
CA GLU A 112 -24.12 -1.44 0.40
C GLU A 112 -23.51 -2.81 0.11
N THR A 113 -24.26 -3.64 -0.63
CA THR A 113 -23.87 -5.01 -1.04
C THR A 113 -23.36 -5.03 -2.48
#